data_AF-A0A1Y3TDP2-F1
#
_entry.id   AF-A0A1Y3TDP2-F1
#
_cell.length_a   1.000
_cell.length_b   1.000
_cell.length_c   1.000
_cell.angle_alpha   90.00
_cell.angle_beta   90.00
_cell.angle_gamma   90.00
#
_symmetry.space_group_name_H-M   'P 1'
#
loop_
_entity.id
_entity.type
_entity.pdbx_description
1 polymer ?
#
loop_
_entity_poly.entity_id
_entity_poly.type
_entity_poly.pdbx_seq_one_letter_code
_entity_poly.pdbx_strand_id
1 'polypeptide(L)' 'MQTFNDVLNCFRVFLEESSYLEVVPCRWGYVRLFNEGEPINFSAVLCQKPEELYQVLANDLETELDVRRMDN' A
#
# COMPACT_ATOMS: atom_id res chain seq x y z
N MET A 1 14.48 7.85 13.13
CA MET A 1 14.70 7.31 11.77
C MET A 1 13.63 6.26 11.58
N GLN A 2 12.71 6.47 10.64
CA GLN A 2 11.62 5.53 10.38
C GLN A 2 12.17 4.34 9.59
N THR A 3 11.75 3.12 9.93
CA THR A 3 12.09 1.91 9.17
C THR A 3 10.90 1.43 8.33
N PHE A 4 11.13 0.57 7.35
CA PHE A 4 10.03 -0.07 6.62
C PHE A 4 9.09 -0.84 7.54
N ASN A 5 9.61 -1.49 8.59
CA ASN A 5 8.78 -2.21 9.56
C ASN A 5 7.89 -1.26 10.38
N ASP A 6 8.38 -0.06 10.71
CA ASP A 6 7.56 0.95 11.38
C ASP A 6 6.40 1.38 10.48
N VAL A 7 6.66 1.58 9.18
CA VAL A 7 5.61 1.91 8.19
C VAL A 7 4.59 0.78 8.07
N LEU A 8 5.04 -0.47 7.88
CA LEU A 8 4.13 -1.62 7.78
C LEU A 8 3.26 -1.77 9.03
N ASN A 9 3.81 -1.52 10.22
CA ASN A 9 3.03 -1.54 11.46
C ASN A 9 2.00 -0.41 11.53
N CYS A 10 2.32 0.80 11.04
CA CYS A 10 1.37 1.90 10.96
C CYS A 10 0.15 1.57 10.08
N PHE A 11 0.36 0.86 8.97
CA PHE A 11 -0.68 0.50 8.01
C PHE A 11 -1.22 -0.92 8.16
N ARG A 12 -0.87 -1.64 9.24
CA ARG A 12 -1.15 -3.08 9.37
C ARG A 12 -2.63 -3.42 9.16
N VAL A 13 -3.54 -2.71 9.84
CA VAL A 13 -4.99 -2.99 9.74
C VAL A 13 -5.49 -2.76 8.31
N PHE A 14 -5.07 -1.67 7.67
CA PHE A 14 -5.41 -1.37 6.29
C PHE A 14 -4.91 -2.48 5.35
N LEU A 15 -3.63 -2.87 5.46
CA LEU A 15 -3.04 -3.94 4.65
C LEU A 15 -3.70 -5.30 4.88
N GLU A 16 -4.15 -5.60 6.11
CA GLU A 16 -4.86 -6.84 6.43
C GLU A 16 -6.29 -6.88 5.86
N GLU A 17 -6.95 -5.73 5.74
CA GLU A 17 -8.31 -5.61 5.21
C GLU A 17 -8.36 -5.49 3.68
N SER A 18 -7.35 -4.89 3.06
CA SER A 18 -7.32 -4.60 1.62
C SER A 18 -6.78 -5.77 0.80
N SER A 19 -7.63 -6.76 0.49
CA SER A 19 -7.28 -7.96 -0.31
C SER A 19 -6.71 -7.69 -1.72
N TYR A 20 -6.86 -6.48 -2.22
CA TYR A 20 -6.36 -6.03 -3.52
C TYR A 20 -4.97 -5.39 -3.43
N LEU A 21 -4.40 -5.22 -2.23
CA LEU A 21 -3.14 -4.53 -1.98
C LEU A 21 -2.17 -5.47 -1.28
N GLU A 22 -0.92 -5.52 -1.75
CA GLU A 22 0.14 -6.28 -1.10
C GLU A 22 1.44 -5.46 -1.05
N VAL A 23 2.21 -5.59 0.02
CA VAL A 23 3.52 -4.94 0.14
C VAL A 23 4.59 -6.00 0.37
N VAL A 24 5.45 -6.19 -0.63
CA VAL A 24 6.45 -7.27 -0.64
C VAL A 24 7.88 -6.73 -0.58
N PRO A 25 8.78 -7.31 0.23
CA PRO A 25 10.19 -6.94 0.21
C PRO A 25 10.87 -7.40 -1.08
N CYS A 26 11.81 -6.62 -1.57
CA CYS A 26 12.67 -6.98 -2.71
C CYS A 26 14.12 -6.57 -2.46
N ARG A 27 15.01 -6.87 -3.41
CA ARG A 27 16.45 -6.55 -3.29
C ARG A 27 16.74 -5.05 -3.16
N TRP A 28 15.82 -4.20 -3.62
CA TRP A 28 16.00 -2.76 -3.73
C TRP A 28 15.11 -1.96 -2.77
N GLY A 29 14.34 -2.63 -1.90
CA GLY A 29 13.39 -1.97 -0.99
C GLY A 29 12.12 -2.77 -0.83
N TYR A 30 10.97 -2.11 -0.89
CA TYR A 30 9.65 -2.73 -0.85
C TYR A 30 8.83 -2.34 -2.07
N VAL A 31 8.02 -3.26 -2.57
CA VAL A 31 7.12 -3.03 -3.70
C VAL A 31 5.70 -3.06 -3.17
N ARG A 32 4.96 -1.98 -3.39
CA ARG A 32 3.50 -1.95 -3.23
C ARG A 32 2.89 -2.47 -4.53
N LEU A 33 2.14 -3.56 -4.45
CA LEU A 33 1.38 -4.18 -5.53
C LEU A 33 -0.11 -3.87 -5.31
N PHE A 34 -0.79 -3.41 -6.35
CA PHE A 34 -2.22 -3.18 -6.33
C PHE A 34 -2.86 -3.93 -7.48
N ASN A 35 -3.81 -4.81 -7.16
CA ASN A 35 -4.58 -5.60 -8.10
C ASN A 35 -5.71 -4.75 -8.69
N GLU A 36 -5.64 -4.49 -9.99
CA GLU A 36 -6.65 -3.71 -10.72
C GLU A 36 -7.87 -4.54 -11.14
N GLY A 37 -7.89 -5.84 -10.83
CA GLY A 37 -9.01 -6.74 -11.11
C GLY A 37 -8.81 -7.59 -12.35
N GLU A 38 -9.91 -7.96 -13.00
CA GLU A 38 -9.93 -8.88 -14.16
C GLU A 38 -9.89 -8.14 -15.50
N PRO A 39 -9.02 -8.54 -16.46
CA PRO A 39 -8.04 -9.63 -16.35
C PRO A 39 -6.93 -9.27 -15.36
N ILE A 40 -6.36 -10.28 -14.68
CA ILE A 40 -5.30 -10.08 -13.67
C ILE A 40 -4.28 -9.03 -14.14
N ASN A 41 -4.33 -7.86 -13.53
CA ASN A 41 -3.46 -6.73 -13.82
C ASN A 41 -3.00 -6.09 -12.51
N PHE A 42 -1.71 -5.73 -12.44
CA PHE A 42 -1.12 -5.15 -11.25
C PHE A 42 -0.41 -3.85 -11.56
N SER A 43 -0.71 -2.81 -10.78
CA SER A 43 0.18 -1.65 -10.69
C SER A 43 1.18 -1.87 -9.56
N ALA A 44 2.45 -1.59 -9.84
CA ALA A 44 3.55 -1.80 -8.91
C ALA A 44 4.35 -0.51 -8.70
N VAL A 45 4.64 -0.19 -7.44
CA VAL A 45 5.49 0.96 -7.07
C VAL A 45 6.65 0.46 -6.20
N LEU A 46 7.88 0.61 -6.70
CA LEU A 46 9.09 0.35 -5.93
C LEU A 46 9.39 1.53 -5.01
N CYS A 47 9.42 1.26 -3.71
CA CYS A 47 9.83 2.18 -2.67
C CYS A 47 11.21 1.78 -2.15
N GLN A 48 12.22 2.59 -2.43
CA GLN A 48 13.60 2.39 -1.97
C GLN A 48 13.80 2.92 -0.54
N LYS A 49 12.91 3.79 -0.07
CA LYS A 49 12.96 4.37 1.27
C LYS A 49 11.64 4.19 2.04
N PRO A 50 11.67 4.12 3.39
CA PRO A 50 10.46 4.04 4.21
C PRO A 50 9.48 5.18 3.97
N GLU A 51 9.97 6.40 3.75
CA GLU A 51 9.14 7.58 3.55
C GLU A 51 8.35 7.51 2.22
N GLU A 52 8.94 6.89 1.19
CA GLU A 52 8.28 6.64 -0.10
C GLU A 52 7.12 5.65 0.09
N LEU A 53 7.36 4.55 0.82
CA LEU A 53 6.32 3.57 1.11
C LEU A 53 5.20 4.18 1.95
N TYR A 54 5.54 4.99 2.96
CA TYR A 54 4.57 5.68 3.79
C TYR A 54 3.65 6.56 2.93
N GLN A 55 4.22 7.35 2.02
CA GLN A 55 3.42 8.25 1.18
C GLN A 55 2.48 7.48 0.24
N VAL A 56 2.96 6.38 -0.36
CA VAL A 56 2.13 5.54 -1.23
C VAL A 56 0.95 4.96 -0.45
N LEU A 57 1.21 4.35 0.72
CA LEU A 57 0.16 3.74 1.53
C LEU A 57 -0.80 4.77 2.15
N ALA A 58 -0.32 5.97 2.49
CA ALA A 58 -1.16 7.05 2.96
C ALA A 58 -2.16 7.50 1.89
N ASN A 59 -1.71 7.64 0.64
CA ASN A 59 -2.57 7.98 -0.49
C ASN A 59 -3.58 6.87 -0.78
N ASP A 60 -3.17 5.61 -0.69
CA ASP A 60 -4.06 4.46 -0.89
C ASP A 60 -5.18 4.42 0.15
N LEU A 61 -4.83 4.64 1.42
CA LEU A 61 -5.79 4.68 2.52
C LEU A 61 -6.75 5.87 2.39
N GLU A 62 -6.25 7.06 2.06
CA GLU A 62 -7.08 8.24 1.82
C GLU A 62 -8.09 7.99 0.70
N THR A 63 -7.63 7.41 -0.41
CA THR A 63 -8.49 7.03 -1.53
C THR A 63 -9.58 6.04 -1.11
N GLU A 64 -9.21 4.99 -0.34
CA GLU A 64 -10.20 4.01 0.13
C GLU A 64 -11.24 4.65 1.06
N LEU A 65 -10.81 5.54 1.98
CA LEU A 65 -11.72 6.24 2.88
C LEU A 65 -12.68 7.17 2.11
N ASP A 66 -12.21 7.82 1.05
CA ASP A 66 -13.04 8.69 0.23
C ASP A 66 -14.08 7.90 -0.58
N VAL A 67 -13.71 6.75 -1.14
CA VAL A 67 -14.67 5.85 -1.80
C VAL A 67 -15.73 5.38 -0.80
N ARG A 68 -15.33 4.90 0.39
CA ARG A 68 -16.25 4.47 1.45
C ARG A 68 -17.19 5.59 1.93
N ARG A 69 -16.79 6.86 1.86
CA ARG A 69 -17.63 8.02 2.20
C ARG A 69 -18.67 8.34 1.12
N MET A 70 -18.37 8.06 -0.14
CA MET A 70 -19.31 8.26 -1.25
C MET A 70 -20.39 7.17 -1.30
N ASP A 71 -20.09 5.98 -0.79
CA ASP A 71 -21.02 4.85 -0.75
C ASP A 71 -21.99 4.86 0.46
N ASN A 72 -21.80 5.80 1.41
CA ASN A 72 -22.66 5.99 2.60
C ASN A 72 -23.59 7.20 2.46
#